data_AF-A0A673U0E8-F1
#
_entry.id   AF-A0A673U0E8-F1
#
_cell.length_a   1.000
_cell.length_b   1.000
_cell.length_c   1.000
_cell.angle_alpha   90.00
_cell.angle_beta   90.00
_cell.angle_gamma   90.00
#
_symmetry.space_group_name_H-M   'P 1'
#
loop_
_entity.id
_entity.type
_entity.pdbx_description
1 polymer ?
#
loop_
_entity_poly.entity_id
_entity_poly.type
_entity_poly.pdbx_seq_one_letter_code
_entity_poly.pdbx_strand_id
1 'polypeptide(L)'
;MDSNHQSNYKLNKTEKKLLRKQIKARHTLLRHEGIETVSYATQSLVVANGGLGNGVSRKQLLPVLEKCGPVDALLMPPNKPYSFVRYRTAEDSQKAYVTLNGKEILDDLGQKILLYLNFVEKAQWKEVGLQALPPGLMVVKEIISPEDEKMLLESINWAEDTDNQNVQKSLKHRRVKHFGYEFRYENNNVDRGRPLPGGLPDPCDSILEKWLKE
;
A
#
# COMPACT_ATOMS: atom_id res chain seq x y z
N MET A 1 38.54 -27.61 -24.00
CA MET A 1 38.31 -26.16 -24.08
C MET A 1 37.05 -26.04 -24.93
N ASP A 2 35.84 -25.87 -24.40
CA ASP A 2 35.43 -25.01 -23.29
C ASP A 2 34.37 -25.64 -22.41
N SER A 3 34.55 -25.44 -21.11
CA SER A 3 33.73 -25.95 -20.02
C SER A 3 32.47 -25.09 -19.91
N ASN A 4 31.33 -25.72 -20.21
CA ASN A 4 30.00 -25.16 -20.03
C ASN A 4 29.66 -25.11 -18.53
N HIS A 5 30.21 -24.14 -17.80
CA HIS A 5 29.84 -23.86 -16.40
C HIS A 5 28.72 -22.83 -16.34
N GLN A 6 27.50 -23.28 -16.62
CA GLN A 6 26.29 -22.57 -16.20
C GLN A 6 26.13 -22.81 -14.69
N SER A 7 26.67 -21.87 -13.91
CA SER A 7 26.54 -21.88 -12.45
C SER A 7 25.07 -21.70 -12.07
N ASN A 8 24.42 -22.80 -11.70
CA ASN A 8 23.08 -22.81 -11.12
C ASN A 8 23.14 -22.18 -9.72
N TYR A 9 23.23 -20.85 -9.64
CA TYR A 9 23.14 -20.11 -8.39
C TYR A 9 21.74 -20.28 -7.79
N LYS A 10 21.61 -21.16 -6.79
CA LYS A 10 20.39 -21.30 -6.00
C LYS A 10 20.16 -20.02 -5.20
N LEU A 11 19.21 -19.20 -5.65
CA LEU A 11 18.78 -17.99 -4.93
C LEU A 11 18.41 -18.31 -3.47
N ASN A 12 18.87 -17.49 -2.54
CA ASN A 12 18.55 -17.60 -1.13
C ASN A 12 17.07 -17.20 -0.86
N LYS A 13 16.57 -17.46 0.36
CA LYS A 13 15.16 -17.24 0.71
C LYS A 13 14.73 -15.78 0.53
N THR A 14 15.63 -14.84 0.84
CA THR A 14 15.43 -13.40 0.72
C THR A 14 15.39 -12.93 -0.73
N GLU A 15 16.31 -13.38 -1.58
CA GLU A 15 16.34 -13.09 -3.02
C GLU A 15 15.10 -13.65 -3.72
N LYS A 16 14.70 -14.89 -3.40
CA LYS A 16 13.45 -15.48 -3.91
C LYS A 16 12.22 -14.68 -3.49
N LYS A 17 12.23 -14.05 -2.32
CA LYS A 17 11.13 -13.20 -1.84
C LYS A 17 11.13 -11.86 -2.58
N LEU A 18 12.29 -11.25 -2.76
CA LEU A 18 12.48 -10.01 -3.52
C LEU A 18 12.01 -10.18 -4.97
N LEU A 19 12.48 -11.21 -5.66
CA LEU A 19 12.10 -11.51 -7.04
C LEU A 19 10.58 -11.72 -7.17
N ARG A 20 9.96 -12.48 -6.26
CA ARG A 20 8.50 -12.65 -6.23
C ARG A 20 7.76 -11.32 -6.06
N LYS A 21 8.27 -10.42 -5.22
CA LYS A 21 7.66 -9.10 -5.00
C LYS A 21 7.81 -8.19 -6.21
N GLN A 22 8.98 -8.19 -6.85
CA GLN A 22 9.23 -7.47 -8.09
C GLN A 22 8.33 -7.97 -9.23
N ILE A 23 8.22 -9.28 -9.41
CA ILE A 23 7.31 -9.90 -10.39
C ILE A 23 5.86 -9.47 -10.12
N LYS A 24 5.43 -9.49 -8.85
CA LYS A 24 4.09 -9.01 -8.47
C LYS A 24 3.89 -7.52 -8.81
N ALA A 25 4.89 -6.67 -8.56
CA ALA A 25 4.85 -5.25 -8.89
C ALA A 25 4.70 -5.05 -10.40
N ARG A 26 5.51 -5.75 -11.21
CA ARG A 26 5.39 -5.79 -12.66
C ARG A 26 4.00 -6.20 -13.13
N HIS A 27 3.44 -7.29 -12.61
CA HIS A 27 2.08 -7.72 -12.99
C HIS A 27 1.01 -6.70 -12.62
N THR A 28 1.18 -5.99 -11.49
CA THR A 28 0.25 -4.95 -11.06
C THR A 28 0.29 -3.75 -12.00
N LEU A 29 1.51 -3.29 -12.33
CA LEU A 29 1.73 -2.18 -13.26
C LEU A 29 1.17 -2.50 -14.66
N LEU A 30 1.41 -3.70 -15.18
CA LEU A 30 0.84 -4.10 -16.47
C LEU A 30 -0.68 -4.15 -16.44
N ARG A 31 -1.27 -4.86 -15.46
CA ARG A 31 -2.70 -5.12 -15.42
C ARG A 31 -3.54 -3.87 -15.21
N HIS A 32 -3.10 -2.98 -14.32
CA HIS A 32 -3.93 -1.86 -13.86
C HIS A 32 -3.54 -0.53 -14.51
N GLU A 33 -2.28 -0.38 -14.94
CA GLU A 33 -1.76 0.88 -15.46
C GLU A 33 -1.39 0.77 -16.95
N GLY A 34 -1.37 -0.45 -17.51
CA GLY A 34 -0.99 -0.70 -18.90
C GLY A 34 0.51 -0.48 -19.15
N ILE A 35 1.35 -0.56 -18.12
CA ILE A 35 2.79 -0.33 -18.24
C ILE A 35 3.47 -1.65 -18.60
N GLU A 36 3.98 -1.71 -19.83
CA GLU A 36 4.75 -2.85 -20.33
C GLU A 36 6.20 -2.77 -19.88
N THR A 37 6.67 -3.84 -19.23
CA THR A 37 8.06 -3.95 -18.77
C THR A 37 8.82 -4.97 -19.60
N VAL A 38 10.08 -4.68 -19.89
CA VAL A 38 10.99 -5.57 -20.62
C VAL A 38 12.02 -6.23 -19.70
N SER A 39 12.62 -7.33 -20.14
CA SER A 39 13.62 -8.09 -19.37
C SER A 39 15.06 -7.69 -19.67
N TYR A 40 15.30 -6.86 -20.68
CA TYR A 40 16.61 -6.39 -21.10
C TYR A 40 16.83 -4.94 -20.66
N ALA A 41 18.10 -4.53 -20.51
CA ALA A 41 18.44 -3.20 -20.03
C ALA A 41 18.02 -2.12 -21.04
N THR A 42 17.34 -1.09 -20.54
CA THR A 42 17.02 0.13 -21.27
C THR A 42 17.46 1.34 -20.45
N GLN A 43 17.53 2.53 -21.05
CA GLN A 43 17.80 3.77 -20.30
C GLN A 43 16.68 4.12 -19.31
N SER A 44 15.48 3.55 -19.48
CA SER A 44 14.28 3.92 -18.73
C SER A 44 13.80 2.81 -17.81
N LEU A 45 13.48 3.18 -16.57
CA LEU A 45 12.92 2.29 -15.56
C LEU A 45 11.60 2.86 -15.05
N VAL A 46 10.66 1.98 -14.76
CA VAL A 46 9.56 2.27 -13.84
C VAL A 46 9.99 1.92 -12.42
N VAL A 47 9.75 2.84 -11.49
CA VAL A 47 10.04 2.70 -10.05
C VAL A 47 8.71 2.49 -9.31
N ALA A 48 8.33 1.24 -9.12
CA ALA A 48 7.14 0.89 -8.35
C ALA A 48 7.30 1.30 -6.88
N ASN A 49 6.21 1.74 -6.27
CA ASN A 49 6.11 2.34 -4.93
C ASN A 49 6.83 3.68 -4.77
N GLY A 50 7.64 4.11 -5.74
CA GLY A 50 8.37 5.38 -5.74
C GLY A 50 7.60 6.54 -6.35
N GLY A 51 6.28 6.62 -6.16
CA GLY A 51 5.43 7.66 -6.74
C GLY A 51 4.77 8.56 -5.69
N LEU A 52 4.24 9.70 -6.16
CA LEU A 52 3.57 10.69 -5.31
C LEU A 52 2.34 10.11 -4.61
N GLY A 53 1.60 9.21 -5.27
CA GLY A 53 0.45 8.52 -4.70
C GLY A 53 0.80 7.53 -3.58
N ASN A 54 2.09 7.28 -3.36
CA ASN A 54 2.60 6.49 -2.25
C ASN A 54 3.42 7.34 -1.27
N GLY A 55 3.25 8.67 -1.28
CA GLY A 55 3.93 9.59 -0.35
C GLY A 55 5.42 9.81 -0.60
N VAL A 56 5.95 9.38 -1.75
CA VAL A 56 7.35 9.55 -2.12
C VAL A 56 7.52 10.84 -2.92
N SER A 57 8.22 11.82 -2.35
CA SER A 57 8.49 13.09 -3.00
C SER A 57 9.71 13.04 -3.93
N ARG A 58 9.78 13.97 -4.89
CA ARG A 58 10.96 14.12 -5.78
C ARG A 58 12.25 14.31 -4.98
N LYS A 59 12.19 15.07 -3.88
CA LYS A 59 13.33 15.34 -2.99
C LYS A 59 13.86 14.08 -2.31
N GLN A 60 13.02 13.08 -2.08
CA GLN A 60 13.43 11.80 -1.51
C GLN A 60 13.98 10.84 -2.58
N LEU A 61 13.30 10.76 -3.72
CA LEU A 61 13.63 9.74 -4.72
C LEU A 61 14.83 10.13 -5.59
N LEU A 62 14.93 11.39 -6.02
CA LEU A 62 15.98 11.83 -6.94
C LEU A 62 17.41 11.58 -6.38
N PRO A 63 17.73 11.93 -5.12
CA PRO A 63 19.06 11.65 -4.56
C PRO A 63 19.39 10.16 -4.43
N VAL A 64 18.37 9.29 -4.36
CA VAL A 64 18.55 7.84 -4.34
C VAL A 64 18.90 7.33 -5.74
N LEU A 65 18.28 7.88 -6.77
CA LEU A 65 18.50 7.53 -8.18
C LEU A 65 19.86 8.04 -8.70
N GLU A 66 20.25 9.25 -8.34
CA GLU A 66 21.51 9.89 -8.78
C GLU A 66 22.76 9.16 -8.27
N LYS A 67 22.65 8.38 -7.18
CA LYS A 67 23.74 7.51 -6.69
C LYS A 67 24.13 6.40 -7.68
N CYS A 68 23.21 6.03 -8.57
CA CYS A 68 23.45 4.99 -9.55
C CYS A 68 24.07 5.54 -10.83
N GLY A 69 23.76 6.79 -11.20
CA GLY A 69 24.31 7.49 -12.35
C GLY A 69 23.53 8.78 -12.65
N PRO A 70 23.95 9.56 -13.66
CA PRO A 70 23.26 10.78 -14.07
C PRO A 70 21.84 10.51 -14.56
N VAL A 71 20.87 11.19 -13.95
CA VAL A 71 19.45 11.11 -14.28
C VAL A 71 19.10 12.21 -15.28
N ASP A 72 18.69 11.82 -16.49
CA ASP A 72 18.21 12.74 -17.53
C ASP A 72 16.83 13.29 -17.19
N ALA A 73 15.94 12.41 -16.72
CA ALA A 73 14.57 12.75 -16.40
C ALA A 73 14.03 11.87 -15.29
N LEU A 74 13.31 12.49 -14.36
CA LEU A 74 12.47 11.81 -13.38
C LEU A 74 11.05 12.34 -13.53
N LEU A 75 10.14 11.47 -13.93
CA LEU A 75 8.74 11.74 -14.19
C LEU A 75 7.91 11.09 -13.08
N MET A 76 7.12 11.89 -12.37
CA MET A 76 6.32 11.43 -11.23
C MET A 76 4.86 11.81 -11.47
N PRO A 77 4.06 10.93 -12.09
CA PRO A 77 2.65 11.22 -12.35
C PRO A 77 1.88 11.49 -11.04
N PRO A 78 0.97 12.47 -11.01
CA PRO A 78 0.20 12.78 -9.82
C PRO A 78 -0.68 11.60 -9.42
N ASN A 79 -0.86 11.39 -8.12
CA ASN A 79 -1.69 10.32 -7.54
C ASN A 79 -1.33 8.88 -7.97
N LYS A 80 -0.17 8.66 -8.61
CA LYS A 80 0.28 7.33 -9.00
C LYS A 80 1.27 6.76 -7.99
N PRO A 81 1.19 5.46 -7.65
CA PRO A 81 2.10 4.80 -6.71
C PRO A 81 3.42 4.38 -7.39
N TYR A 82 3.80 5.00 -8.49
CA TYR A 82 5.03 4.73 -9.23
C TYR A 82 5.55 6.00 -9.91
N SER A 83 6.80 5.97 -10.35
CA SER A 83 7.43 7.01 -11.17
C SER A 83 8.25 6.37 -12.28
N PHE A 84 8.69 7.19 -13.24
CA PHE A 84 9.62 6.77 -14.28
C PHE A 84 10.92 7.56 -14.18
N VAL A 85 12.04 6.86 -14.31
CA VAL A 85 13.36 7.47 -14.39
C VAL A 85 13.98 7.13 -15.74
N ARG A 86 14.65 8.10 -16.36
CA ARG A 86 15.54 7.87 -17.50
C ARG A 86 16.95 8.28 -17.11
N TYR A 87 17.89 7.37 -17.26
CA TYR A 87 19.31 7.60 -17.10
C TYR A 87 19.95 7.97 -18.44
N ARG A 88 21.13 8.58 -18.38
CA ARG A 88 21.90 8.92 -19.58
C ARG A 88 22.37 7.67 -20.35
N THR A 89 22.66 6.58 -19.64
CA THR A 89 23.14 5.32 -20.24
C THR A 89 22.33 4.12 -19.76
N ALA A 90 22.32 3.05 -20.56
CA ALA A 90 21.64 1.81 -20.17
C ALA A 90 22.39 1.09 -19.03
N GLU A 91 23.70 1.30 -18.92
CA GLU A 91 24.57 0.79 -17.87
C GLU A 91 24.22 1.40 -16.51
N ASP A 92 24.00 2.72 -16.44
CA ASP A 92 23.56 3.41 -15.21
C ASP A 92 22.19 2.91 -14.76
N SER A 93 21.29 2.71 -15.71
CA SER A 93 19.97 2.13 -15.49
C SER A 93 20.06 0.68 -14.98
N GLN A 94 20.92 -0.15 -15.59
CA GLN A 94 21.19 -1.51 -15.12
C GLN A 94 21.74 -1.52 -13.69
N LYS A 95 22.65 -0.59 -13.37
CA LYS A 95 23.18 -0.42 -12.02
C LYS A 95 22.09 -0.02 -11.03
N ALA A 96 21.19 0.89 -11.41
CA ALA A 96 20.03 1.26 -10.61
C ALA A 96 19.09 0.08 -10.37
N TYR A 97 18.79 -0.70 -11.41
CA TYR A 97 17.96 -1.90 -11.32
C TYR A 97 18.52 -2.93 -10.33
N VAL A 98 19.83 -3.18 -10.36
CA VAL A 98 20.46 -4.15 -9.44
C VAL A 98 20.56 -3.60 -8.01
N THR A 99 20.88 -2.32 -7.85
CA THR A 99 21.21 -1.73 -6.54
C THR A 99 19.99 -1.27 -5.76
N LEU A 100 18.96 -0.76 -6.44
CA LEU A 100 17.82 -0.09 -5.80
C LEU A 100 16.59 -0.99 -5.66
N ASN A 101 16.56 -2.13 -6.36
CA ASN A 101 15.43 -3.03 -6.30
C ASN A 101 15.39 -3.76 -4.95
N GLY A 102 14.29 -3.58 -4.22
CA GLY A 102 14.16 -4.01 -2.83
C GLY A 102 14.76 -3.04 -1.80
N LYS A 103 15.21 -1.84 -2.21
CA LYS A 103 15.73 -0.84 -1.30
C LYS A 103 14.60 -0.15 -0.53
N GLU A 104 14.82 0.05 0.77
CA GLU A 104 13.94 0.86 1.62
C GLU A 104 14.28 2.35 1.51
N ILE A 105 13.25 3.17 1.35
CA ILE A 105 13.30 4.63 1.52
C ILE A 105 12.26 5.05 2.55
N LEU A 106 12.38 6.27 3.08
CA LEU A 106 11.36 6.87 3.93
C LEU A 106 10.48 7.80 3.09
N ASP A 107 9.18 7.75 3.34
CA ASP A 107 8.19 8.67 2.80
C ASP A 107 8.13 9.97 3.62
N ASP A 108 7.30 10.92 3.20
CA ASP A 108 7.14 12.21 3.90
C ASP A 108 6.58 12.06 5.33
N LEU A 109 6.01 10.91 5.67
CA LEU A 109 5.45 10.57 6.99
C LEU A 109 6.40 9.67 7.82
N GLY A 110 7.61 9.40 7.33
CA GLY A 110 8.59 8.52 8.00
C GLY A 110 8.29 7.02 7.89
N GLN A 111 7.35 6.61 7.04
CA GLN A 111 7.05 5.21 6.76
C GLN A 111 8.07 4.61 5.79
N LYS A 112 8.39 3.33 6.01
CA LYS A 112 9.32 2.58 5.17
C LYS A 112 8.64 2.09 3.89
N ILE A 113 9.20 2.47 2.75
CA ILE A 113 8.74 2.07 1.42
C ILE A 113 9.82 1.27 0.71
N LEU A 114 9.46 0.08 0.22
CA LEU A 114 10.33 -0.74 -0.63
C LEU A 114 10.13 -0.39 -2.10
N LEU A 115 11.20 -0.01 -2.79
CA LEU A 115 11.18 0.26 -4.22
C LEU A 115 11.34 -1.02 -5.04
N TYR A 116 10.63 -1.13 -6.15
CA TYR A 116 10.86 -2.20 -7.14
C TYR A 116 11.00 -1.61 -8.54
N LEU A 117 12.14 -1.88 -9.19
CA LEU A 117 12.46 -1.27 -10.49
C LEU A 117 12.27 -2.30 -11.60
N ASN A 118 11.77 -1.87 -12.75
CA ASN A 118 11.65 -2.70 -13.95
C ASN A 118 11.98 -1.87 -15.19
N PHE A 119 12.64 -2.48 -16.19
CA PHE A 119 12.92 -1.81 -17.46
C PHE A 119 11.66 -1.57 -18.27
N VAL A 120 11.61 -0.44 -18.96
CA VAL A 120 10.53 -0.07 -19.87
C VAL A 120 11.12 0.51 -21.15
N GLU A 121 10.47 0.27 -22.30
CA GLU A 121 10.85 0.92 -23.56
C GLU A 121 10.36 2.37 -23.63
N LYS A 122 9.15 2.61 -23.12
CA LYS A 122 8.49 3.92 -23.18
C LYS A 122 7.92 4.27 -21.81
N ALA A 123 8.19 5.49 -21.35
CA ALA A 123 7.55 6.05 -20.16
C ALA A 123 6.15 6.56 -20.55
N GLN A 124 5.19 5.64 -20.64
CA GLN A 124 3.79 5.94 -20.91
C GLN A 124 2.95 5.55 -19.69
N TRP A 125 1.97 6.39 -19.33
CA TRP A 125 0.97 6.06 -18.33
C TRP A 125 -0.42 6.51 -18.82
N LYS A 126 -1.45 5.79 -18.40
CA LYS A 126 -2.83 6.20 -18.63
C LYS A 126 -3.24 7.15 -17.51
N GLU A 127 -3.62 8.37 -17.88
CA GLU A 127 -4.42 9.21 -16.98
C GLU A 127 -5.80 8.56 -16.86
N VAL A 128 -5.99 7.88 -15.73
CA VAL A 128 -7.31 7.39 -15.35
C VAL A 128 -7.97 8.58 -14.67
N GLY A 129 -8.96 9.17 -15.33
CA GLY A 129 -9.78 10.24 -14.74
C GLY A 129 -10.45 9.78 -13.45
N LEU A 130 -11.01 10.73 -12.69
CA LEU A 130 -11.78 10.42 -11.48
C LEU A 130 -12.82 9.35 -11.81
N GLN A 131 -12.62 8.15 -11.27
CA GLN A 131 -13.55 7.05 -11.48
C GLN A 131 -14.81 7.35 -10.66
N ALA A 132 -15.96 6.97 -11.21
CA ALA A 132 -17.18 6.90 -10.43
C ALA A 132 -16.94 6.01 -9.19
N LEU A 133 -17.70 6.25 -8.12
CA LEU A 133 -17.69 5.37 -6.96
C LEU A 133 -17.96 3.92 -7.42
N PRO A 134 -17.32 2.91 -6.80
CA PRO A 134 -17.60 1.52 -7.09
C PRO A 134 -19.12 1.24 -7.04
N PRO A 135 -19.67 0.43 -7.96
CA PRO A 135 -21.09 0.09 -7.94
C PRO A 135 -21.52 -0.45 -6.58
N GLY A 136 -22.62 0.11 -6.04
CA GLY A 136 -23.13 -0.24 -4.70
C GLY A 136 -22.53 0.56 -3.54
N LEU A 137 -21.54 1.43 -3.80
CA LEU A 137 -21.02 2.36 -2.79
C LEU A 137 -21.70 3.74 -2.89
N MET A 138 -22.20 4.23 -1.75
CA MET A 138 -22.76 5.57 -1.60
C MET A 138 -22.23 6.19 -0.31
N VAL A 139 -21.92 7.49 -0.34
CA VAL A 139 -21.48 8.25 0.84
C VAL A 139 -22.55 9.29 1.16
N VAL A 140 -23.26 9.09 2.28
CA VAL A 140 -24.20 10.07 2.83
C VAL A 140 -23.43 10.99 3.74
N LYS A 141 -23.30 12.26 3.35
CA LYS A 141 -22.62 13.28 4.15
C LYS A 141 -23.56 13.82 5.21
N GLU A 142 -23.02 14.23 6.35
CA GLU A 142 -23.78 14.83 7.46
C GLU A 142 -24.95 13.94 7.95
N ILE A 143 -24.76 12.61 7.94
CA ILE A 143 -25.80 11.64 8.33
C ILE A 143 -26.10 11.64 9.85
N ILE A 144 -25.21 12.22 10.65
CA ILE A 144 -25.39 12.42 12.09
C ILE A 144 -25.18 13.90 12.43
N SER A 145 -25.82 14.39 13.49
CA SER A 145 -25.60 15.75 13.98
C SER A 145 -24.30 15.85 14.81
N PRO A 146 -23.76 17.05 15.03
CA PRO A 146 -22.60 17.25 15.92
C PRO A 146 -22.84 16.74 17.36
N GLU A 147 -24.08 16.80 17.84
CA GLU A 147 -24.48 16.28 19.16
C GLU A 147 -24.43 14.75 19.18
N ASP A 148 -24.98 14.09 18.16
CA ASP A 148 -24.93 12.63 18.02
C ASP A 148 -23.47 12.15 17.85
N GLU A 149 -22.63 12.88 17.10
CA GLU A 149 -21.19 12.61 16.97
C GLU A 149 -20.48 12.67 18.33
N LYS A 150 -20.74 13.73 19.12
CA LYS A 150 -20.15 13.88 20.46
C LYS A 150 -20.59 12.74 21.39
N MET A 151 -21.88 12.40 21.41
CA MET A 151 -22.40 11.31 22.23
C MET A 151 -21.77 9.97 21.85
N LEU A 152 -21.61 9.68 20.56
CA LEU A 152 -20.93 8.47 20.09
C LEU A 152 -19.47 8.41 20.56
N LEU A 153 -18.72 9.50 20.45
CA LEU A 153 -17.33 9.54 20.90
C LEU A 153 -17.19 9.34 22.42
N GLU A 154 -18.06 9.96 23.22
CA GLU A 154 -18.07 9.85 24.67
C GLU A 154 -18.52 8.47 25.18
N SER A 155 -19.37 7.77 24.40
CA SER A 155 -19.84 6.41 24.74
C SER A 155 -18.75 5.34 24.69
N ILE A 156 -17.60 5.62 24.05
CA ILE A 156 -16.52 4.66 23.90
C ILE A 156 -15.58 4.76 25.10
N ASN A 157 -15.82 3.94 26.12
CA ASN A 157 -14.86 3.79 27.21
C ASN A 157 -13.65 2.96 26.75
N TRP A 158 -12.49 3.59 26.79
CA TRP A 158 -11.20 3.05 26.39
C TRP A 158 -10.38 2.46 27.54
N ALA A 159 -10.82 2.63 28.79
CA ALA A 159 -10.08 2.31 30.01
C ALA A 159 -10.48 0.97 30.68
N GLU A 160 -11.65 0.41 30.36
CA GLU A 160 -12.28 -0.67 31.16
C GLU A 160 -11.80 -2.11 30.87
N ASP A 161 -11.07 -2.37 29.78
CA ASP A 161 -10.73 -3.75 29.38
C ASP A 161 -9.26 -4.15 29.68
N THR A 162 -8.80 -3.97 30.92
CA THR A 162 -7.51 -4.55 31.37
C THR A 162 -7.59 -6.03 31.76
N ASP A 163 -8.78 -6.55 32.12
CA ASP A 163 -8.96 -7.94 32.55
C ASP A 163 -9.36 -8.91 31.42
N ASN A 164 -10.00 -8.41 30.35
CA ASN A 164 -10.35 -9.20 29.17
C ASN A 164 -9.45 -8.83 27.97
N GLN A 165 -8.25 -9.41 27.92
CA GLN A 165 -7.23 -9.19 26.87
C GLN A 165 -7.71 -9.39 25.41
N ASN A 166 -8.92 -9.93 25.20
CA ASN A 166 -9.46 -10.26 23.88
C ASN A 166 -10.38 -9.18 23.27
N VAL A 167 -11.09 -8.38 24.08
CA VAL A 167 -12.13 -7.46 23.57
C VAL A 167 -11.54 -6.15 23.05
N GLN A 168 -10.53 -5.63 23.74
CA GLN A 168 -9.78 -4.45 23.33
C GLN A 168 -8.37 -4.85 22.87
N LYS A 169 -8.09 -4.69 21.57
CA LYS A 169 -6.78 -4.99 20.98
C LYS A 169 -6.08 -3.70 20.59
N SER A 170 -4.95 -3.43 21.23
CA SER A 170 -4.00 -2.41 20.74
C SER A 170 -3.16 -3.04 19.64
N LEU A 171 -3.39 -2.62 18.40
CA LEU A 171 -2.53 -2.96 17.27
C LEU A 171 -1.46 -1.87 17.12
N LYS A 172 -0.34 -2.18 16.45
CA LYS A 172 0.86 -1.32 16.38
C LYS A 172 0.60 0.17 16.07
N HIS A 173 -0.47 0.49 15.35
CA HIS A 173 -0.81 1.85 14.94
C HIS A 173 -2.27 2.27 15.24
N ARG A 174 -3.05 1.46 15.97
CA ARG A 174 -4.47 1.76 16.23
C ARG A 174 -5.04 1.00 17.43
N ARG A 175 -6.11 1.54 18.00
CA ARG A 175 -6.93 0.86 19.01
C ARG A 175 -8.16 0.25 18.36
N VAL A 176 -8.56 -0.93 18.81
CA VAL A 176 -9.74 -1.65 18.31
C VAL A 176 -10.60 -2.08 19.49
N LYS A 177 -11.91 -1.82 19.41
CA LYS A 177 -12.94 -2.30 20.34
C LYS A 177 -14.07 -2.93 19.54
N HIS A 178 -14.58 -4.07 19.98
CA HIS A 178 -15.70 -4.78 19.34
C HIS A 178 -16.96 -4.66 20.20
N PHE A 179 -18.13 -4.59 19.55
CA PHE A 179 -19.45 -4.55 20.18
C PHE A 179 -20.34 -5.63 19.56
N GLY A 180 -21.24 -6.21 20.35
CA GLY A 180 -22.09 -7.34 19.94
C GLY A 180 -21.35 -8.66 19.74
N TYR A 181 -20.32 -8.71 18.90
CA TYR A 181 -19.50 -9.90 18.66
C TYR A 181 -18.01 -9.56 18.44
N GLU A 182 -17.12 -10.44 18.90
CA GLU A 182 -15.68 -10.29 18.68
C GLU A 182 -15.26 -10.82 17.31
N PHE A 183 -14.45 -10.05 16.57
CA PHE A 183 -13.72 -10.57 15.42
C PHE A 183 -12.47 -11.33 15.86
N ARG A 184 -12.45 -12.64 15.60
CA ARG A 184 -11.35 -13.55 15.96
C ARG A 184 -10.31 -13.59 14.84
N TYR A 185 -9.21 -12.86 15.03
CA TYR A 185 -8.10 -12.81 14.07
C TYR A 185 -7.41 -14.16 13.83
N GLU A 186 -7.49 -15.10 14.78
CA GLU A 186 -6.89 -16.44 14.64
C GLU A 186 -7.50 -17.23 13.48
N ASN A 187 -8.80 -17.07 13.24
CA ASN A 187 -9.54 -17.79 12.21
C ASN A 187 -10.25 -16.86 11.21
N ASN A 188 -10.00 -15.55 11.29
CA ASN A 188 -10.63 -14.51 10.47
C ASN A 188 -12.16 -14.58 10.43
N ASN A 189 -12.80 -14.86 11.58
CA ASN A 189 -14.25 -15.04 11.64
C ASN A 189 -14.86 -14.47 12.93
N VAL A 190 -16.19 -14.37 12.93
CA VAL A 190 -17.01 -14.00 14.08
C VAL A 190 -17.77 -15.24 14.56
N ASP A 191 -17.78 -15.48 15.86
CA ASP A 191 -18.55 -16.57 16.46
C ASP A 191 -19.92 -16.06 16.91
N ARG A 192 -20.95 -16.33 16.10
CA ARG A 192 -22.32 -15.90 16.37
C ARG A 192 -22.95 -16.60 17.58
N GLY A 193 -22.40 -17.75 18.01
CA GLY A 193 -22.87 -18.46 19.20
C GLY A 193 -22.36 -17.87 20.51
N ARG A 194 -21.42 -16.93 20.45
CA ARG A 194 -20.79 -16.33 21.62
C ARG A 194 -20.75 -14.79 21.51
N PRO A 195 -21.91 -14.11 21.68
CA PRO A 195 -21.95 -12.65 21.69
C PRO A 195 -21.16 -12.07 22.86
N LEU A 196 -20.67 -10.85 22.69
CA LEU A 196 -20.04 -10.06 23.73
C LEU A 196 -21.11 -9.51 24.70
N PRO A 197 -20.78 -9.38 26.00
CA PRO A 197 -21.67 -8.71 26.94
C PRO A 197 -21.82 -7.22 26.56
N GLY A 198 -22.98 -6.64 26.87
CA GLY A 198 -23.25 -5.21 26.66
C GLY A 198 -23.77 -4.81 25.28
N GLY A 199 -23.79 -5.72 24.30
CA GLY A 199 -24.46 -5.46 23.01
C GLY A 199 -23.83 -4.32 22.21
N LEU A 200 -24.68 -3.54 21.52
CA LEU A 200 -24.31 -2.27 20.89
C LEU A 200 -24.43 -1.13 21.91
N PRO A 201 -23.66 -0.03 21.78
CA PRO A 201 -23.82 1.14 22.63
C PRO A 201 -25.23 1.75 22.53
N ASP A 202 -25.83 2.13 23.65
CA ASP A 202 -27.18 2.70 23.72
C ASP A 202 -27.45 3.85 22.72
N PRO A 203 -26.51 4.80 22.45
CA PRO A 203 -26.75 5.86 21.46
C PRO A 203 -27.01 5.33 20.04
N CYS A 204 -26.50 4.13 19.71
CA CYS A 204 -26.63 3.55 18.38
C CYS A 204 -28.07 3.20 18.02
N ASP A 205 -28.90 2.75 18.96
CA ASP A 205 -30.26 2.27 18.66
C ASP A 205 -31.10 3.36 17.98
N SER A 206 -31.11 4.56 18.56
CA SER A 206 -31.86 5.70 18.02
C SER A 206 -31.37 6.14 16.64
N ILE A 207 -30.07 6.02 16.37
CA ILE A 207 -29.44 6.38 15.09
C ILE A 207 -29.77 5.33 14.03
N LEU A 208 -29.65 4.05 14.37
CA LEU A 208 -29.96 2.94 13.48
C LEU A 208 -31.44 2.93 13.07
N GLU A 209 -32.35 3.23 14.01
CA GLU A 209 -33.78 3.36 13.71
C GLU A 209 -34.08 4.50 12.72
N LYS A 210 -33.34 5.62 12.81
CA LYS A 210 -33.46 6.71 11.83
C LYS A 210 -33.01 6.24 10.45
N TRP A 211 -31.86 5.57 10.35
CA TRP A 211 -31.31 5.08 9.08
C TRP A 211 -32.20 4.03 8.39
N LEU A 212 -32.94 3.21 9.14
CA LEU A 212 -33.88 2.24 8.56
C LEU A 212 -35.14 2.87 7.96
N LYS A 213 -35.46 4.11 8.32
CA LYS A 213 -36.65 4.85 7.83
C LYS A 213 -36.34 5.70 6.60
N GLU A 214 -35.06 5.83 6.24
CA GLU A 214 -34.57 6.51 5.04
C GLU A 214 -34.36 5.52 3.88
#